data_AF-A0A1Y4S584-F1
#
_entry.id   AF-A0A1Y4S584-F1
#
_cell.length_a   1.000
_cell.length_b   1.000
_cell.length_c   1.000
_cell.angle_alpha   90.00
_cell.angle_beta   90.00
_cell.angle_gamma   90.00
#
_symmetry.space_group_name_H-M   'P 1'
#
loop_
_entity.id
_entity.type
_entity.pdbx_description
1 polymer ?
#
loop_
_entity_poly.entity_id
_entity_poly.type
_entity_poly.pdbx_seq_one_letter_code
_entity_poly.pdbx_strand_id
1 'polypeptide(L)'
;MEICIAVCAALACTGLALVYLYMGKKCKLSGREWLIAAAACAAAAFAVFRLEQKGTDVTGMVKILWVLTLMLAAGWVDAREKIVPNQLILLGLAGRCLIYIAELLSDPSGFGMLVLRDLAGTGITLAALLLIVFISRSAMGFGDVKLLGVVSLFCGLSWTYSCFLYGLIAAALASVYLLAVKKAGRKYQIAFAPYLLAGYLITAVL
;
A
#
# COMPACT_ATOMS: atom_id res chain seq x y z
N MET A 1 -9.17 -25.37 1.44
CA MET A 1 -8.01 -24.65 0.88
C MET A 1 -8.35 -23.97 -0.44
N GLU A 2 -8.80 -24.70 -1.48
CA GLU A 2 -9.15 -24.08 -2.78
C GLU A 2 -10.22 -22.98 -2.70
N ILE A 3 -11.21 -23.11 -1.81
CA ILE A 3 -12.27 -22.12 -1.63
C ILE A 3 -11.72 -20.80 -1.04
N CYS A 4 -10.79 -20.86 -0.08
CA CYS A 4 -10.17 -19.64 0.47
C CYS A 4 -9.33 -18.92 -0.57
N ILE A 5 -8.62 -19.65 -1.42
CA ILE A 5 -7.80 -19.10 -2.49
C ILE A 5 -8.69 -18.43 -3.55
N ALA A 6 -9.79 -19.08 -3.94
CA ALA A 6 -10.76 -18.53 -4.88
C ALA A 6 -11.46 -17.27 -4.33
N VAL A 7 -11.82 -17.25 -3.05
CA VAL A 7 -12.45 -16.09 -2.40
C VAL A 7 -11.46 -14.93 -2.24
N CYS A 8 -10.21 -15.19 -1.85
CA CYS A 8 -9.15 -14.18 -1.77
C CYS A 8 -8.80 -13.61 -3.15
N ALA A 9 -8.71 -14.46 -4.17
CA ALA A 9 -8.50 -14.04 -5.55
C ALA A 9 -9.70 -13.22 -6.08
N ALA A 10 -10.93 -13.62 -5.78
CA ALA A 10 -12.13 -12.89 -6.16
C ALA A 10 -12.23 -11.52 -5.45
N LEU A 11 -11.89 -11.45 -4.15
CA LEU A 11 -11.85 -10.19 -3.40
C LEU A 11 -10.74 -9.26 -3.91
N ALA A 12 -9.57 -9.80 -4.25
CA ALA A 12 -8.50 -9.02 -4.87
C ALA A 12 -8.89 -8.53 -6.26
N CYS A 13 -9.49 -9.38 -7.10
CA CYS A 13 -9.96 -9.02 -8.44
C CYS A 13 -11.10 -7.99 -8.39
N THR A 14 -12.02 -8.10 -7.44
CA THR A 14 -13.12 -7.13 -7.26
C THR A 14 -12.63 -5.81 -6.66
N GLY A 15 -11.67 -5.83 -5.72
CA GLY A 15 -11.00 -4.64 -5.21
C GLY A 15 -10.21 -3.91 -6.31
N LEU A 16 -9.42 -4.64 -7.09
CA LEU A 16 -8.73 -4.14 -8.28
C LEU A 16 -9.71 -3.59 -9.31
N ALA A 17 -10.83 -4.29 -9.58
CA ALA A 17 -11.85 -3.82 -10.52
C ALA A 17 -12.57 -2.57 -10.02
N LEU A 18 -12.88 -2.46 -8.71
CA LEU A 18 -13.49 -1.28 -8.11
C LEU A 18 -12.56 -0.08 -8.17
N VAL A 19 -11.29 -0.26 -7.81
CA VAL A 19 -10.26 0.76 -7.96
C VAL A 19 -10.08 1.12 -9.43
N TYR A 20 -10.07 0.16 -10.34
CA TYR A 20 -9.92 0.38 -11.78
C TYR A 20 -11.12 1.11 -12.39
N LEU A 21 -12.34 0.78 -12.01
CA LEU A 21 -13.57 1.49 -12.41
C LEU A 21 -13.59 2.91 -11.83
N TYR A 22 -13.13 3.07 -10.59
CA TYR A 22 -13.00 4.36 -9.94
C TYR A 22 -11.96 5.24 -10.66
N MET A 23 -10.83 4.66 -11.03
CA MET A 23 -9.75 5.31 -11.77
C MET A 23 -10.14 5.59 -13.23
N GLY A 24 -10.85 4.67 -13.89
CA GLY A 24 -11.33 4.81 -15.26
C GLY A 24 -12.39 5.90 -15.44
N LYS A 25 -13.14 6.24 -14.38
CA LYS A 25 -14.01 7.42 -14.37
C LYS A 25 -13.24 8.75 -14.29
N LYS A 26 -12.01 8.76 -13.76
CA LYS A 26 -11.18 9.98 -13.63
C LYS A 26 -10.07 10.11 -14.68
N CYS A 27 -9.58 9.02 -15.27
CA CYS A 27 -8.45 9.03 -16.19
C CYS A 27 -8.71 8.13 -17.42
N LYS A 28 -8.52 8.67 -18.63
CA LYS A 28 -8.46 7.86 -19.87
C LYS A 28 -7.21 6.99 -19.86
N LEU A 29 -7.38 5.67 -19.83
CA LEU A 29 -6.27 4.71 -19.84
C LEU A 29 -5.65 4.52 -21.24
N SER A 30 -4.31 4.45 -21.28
CA SER A 30 -3.38 4.29 -22.40
C SER A 30 -2.65 2.94 -22.29
N GLY A 31 -2.07 2.44 -23.39
CA GLY A 31 -1.47 1.10 -23.50
C GLY A 31 -0.36 0.77 -22.47
N ARG A 32 0.39 1.77 -21.98
CA ARG A 32 1.38 1.57 -20.90
C ARG A 32 0.75 1.29 -19.53
N GLU A 33 -0.48 1.74 -19.32
CA GLU A 33 -1.20 1.60 -18.05
C GLU A 33 -1.73 0.16 -17.88
N TRP A 34 -2.02 -0.52 -19.00
CA TRP A 34 -2.31 -1.96 -19.03
C TRP A 34 -1.12 -2.82 -18.60
N LEU A 35 0.11 -2.45 -18.97
CA LEU A 35 1.31 -3.17 -18.56
C LEU A 35 1.52 -3.12 -17.05
N ILE A 36 1.23 -1.98 -16.43
CA ILE A 36 1.39 -1.81 -14.98
C ILE A 36 0.24 -2.50 -14.23
N ALA A 37 -0.99 -2.46 -14.74
CA ALA A 37 -2.10 -3.25 -14.21
C ALA A 37 -1.82 -4.77 -14.30
N ALA A 38 -1.21 -5.23 -15.40
CA ALA A 38 -0.79 -6.62 -15.54
C ALA A 38 0.35 -6.98 -14.59
N ALA A 39 1.36 -6.12 -14.45
CA ALA A 39 2.47 -6.32 -13.50
C ALA A 39 1.98 -6.34 -12.04
N ALA A 40 0.99 -5.50 -11.73
CA ALA A 40 0.31 -5.47 -10.44
C ALA A 40 -0.43 -6.78 -10.13
N CYS A 41 -1.22 -7.30 -11.08
CA CYS A 41 -1.88 -8.59 -10.95
C CYS A 41 -0.88 -9.74 -10.79
N ALA A 42 0.24 -9.71 -11.53
CA ALA A 42 1.31 -10.70 -11.39
C ALA A 42 1.99 -10.65 -10.01
N ALA A 43 2.26 -9.44 -9.49
CA ALA A 43 2.83 -9.26 -8.17
C ALA A 43 1.86 -9.69 -7.05
N ALA A 44 0.56 -9.43 -7.20
CA ALA A 44 -0.48 -9.91 -6.30
C ALA A 44 -0.53 -11.44 -6.27
N ALA A 45 -0.55 -12.09 -7.44
CA ALA A 45 -0.53 -13.54 -7.56
C ALA A 45 0.73 -14.16 -6.93
N PHE A 46 1.89 -13.54 -7.15
CA PHE A 46 3.15 -13.99 -6.55
C PHE A 46 3.17 -13.85 -5.02
N ALA A 47 2.63 -12.75 -4.48
CA ALA A 47 2.49 -12.56 -3.05
C ALA A 47 1.58 -13.65 -2.43
N VAL A 48 0.42 -13.94 -3.05
CA VAL A 48 -0.48 -15.02 -2.58
C VAL A 48 0.23 -16.36 -2.58
N PHE A 49 0.95 -16.71 -3.65
CA PHE A 49 1.70 -17.95 -3.75
C PHE A 49 2.75 -18.10 -2.62
N ARG A 50 3.45 -17.01 -2.27
CA ARG A 50 4.42 -17.02 -1.15
C ARG A 50 3.75 -17.14 0.21
N LEU A 51 2.58 -16.55 0.38
CA LEU A 51 1.82 -16.61 1.64
C LEU A 51 1.23 -18.00 1.89
N GLU A 52 0.88 -18.74 0.83
CA GLU A 52 0.52 -20.16 0.96
C GLU A 52 1.69 -20.99 1.49
N GLN A 53 2.92 -20.72 1.04
CA GLN A 53 4.10 -21.44 1.55
C GLN A 53 4.45 -21.09 3.00
N LYS A 54 4.14 -19.87 3.47
CA LYS A 54 4.34 -19.46 4.87
C LYS A 54 3.26 -19.95 5.83
N GLY A 55 2.20 -20.62 5.35
CA GLY A 55 1.09 -21.09 6.19
C GLY A 55 0.28 -19.94 6.82
N THR A 56 0.25 -18.80 6.15
CA THR A 56 -0.37 -17.58 6.68
C THR A 56 -1.90 -17.69 6.70
N ASP A 57 -2.51 -17.16 7.76
CA ASP A 57 -3.95 -17.21 7.98
C ASP A 57 -4.72 -16.41 6.92
N VAL A 58 -5.97 -16.81 6.63
CA VAL A 58 -6.78 -16.24 5.52
C VAL A 58 -6.95 -14.73 5.67
N THR A 59 -7.15 -14.25 6.89
CA THR A 59 -7.29 -12.82 7.22
C THR A 59 -6.02 -12.04 6.87
N GLY A 60 -4.84 -12.62 7.06
CA GLY A 60 -3.55 -12.01 6.70
C GLY A 60 -3.42 -11.82 5.18
N MET A 61 -3.84 -12.82 4.41
CA MET A 61 -3.85 -12.75 2.94
C MET A 61 -4.74 -11.63 2.43
N VAL A 62 -5.96 -11.51 2.99
CA VAL A 62 -6.90 -10.45 2.61
C VAL A 62 -6.33 -9.06 2.92
N LYS A 63 -5.70 -8.87 4.09
CA LYS A 63 -5.06 -7.59 4.46
C LYS A 63 -3.96 -7.19 3.46
N ILE A 64 -3.09 -8.13 3.11
CA ILE A 64 -1.97 -7.86 2.20
C ILE A 64 -2.47 -7.50 0.79
N LEU A 65 -3.42 -8.27 0.28
CA LEU A 65 -4.02 -8.00 -1.03
C LEU A 65 -4.73 -6.65 -1.06
N TRP A 66 -5.49 -6.32 -0.01
CA TRP A 66 -6.17 -5.03 0.08
C TRP A 66 -5.20 -3.86 0.06
N VAL A 67 -4.15 -3.90 0.89
CA VAL A 67 -3.11 -2.88 0.92
C VAL A 67 -2.40 -2.76 -0.43
N LEU A 68 -2.10 -3.88 -1.09
CA LEU A 68 -1.50 -3.87 -2.41
C LEU A 68 -2.36 -3.11 -3.42
N THR A 69 -3.68 -3.35 -3.44
CA THR A 69 -4.59 -2.61 -4.34
C THR A 69 -4.61 -1.11 -4.05
N LEU A 70 -4.56 -0.71 -2.78
CA LEU A 70 -4.51 0.70 -2.38
C LEU A 70 -3.20 1.36 -2.81
N MET A 71 -2.06 0.68 -2.61
CA MET A 71 -0.75 1.22 -2.99
C MET A 71 -0.59 1.33 -4.49
N LEU A 72 -1.17 0.41 -5.26
CA LEU A 72 -1.19 0.49 -6.72
C LEU A 72 -1.99 1.71 -7.19
N ALA A 73 -3.17 1.90 -6.62
CA ALA A 73 -4.01 3.07 -6.91
C ALA A 73 -3.28 4.37 -6.56
N ALA A 74 -2.70 4.43 -5.37
CA ALA A 74 -1.99 5.61 -4.88
C ALA A 74 -0.73 5.87 -5.72
N GLY A 75 0.07 4.85 -6.00
CA GLY A 75 1.25 4.96 -6.87
C GLY A 75 0.90 5.41 -8.27
N TRP A 76 -0.25 5.00 -8.81
CA TRP A 76 -0.74 5.45 -10.11
C TRP A 76 -1.09 6.93 -10.12
N VAL A 77 -1.94 7.36 -9.18
CA VAL A 77 -2.36 8.76 -9.09
C VAL A 77 -1.17 9.66 -8.77
N ASP A 78 -0.28 9.22 -7.88
CA ASP A 78 0.92 9.96 -7.52
C ASP A 78 1.90 10.09 -8.71
N ALA A 79 2.05 9.06 -9.54
CA ALA A 79 2.89 9.14 -10.74
C ALA A 79 2.37 10.14 -11.79
N ARG A 80 1.05 10.32 -11.90
CA ARG A 80 0.43 11.25 -12.86
C ARG A 80 0.25 12.65 -12.30
N GLU A 81 -0.37 12.77 -11.13
CA GLU A 81 -0.87 14.02 -10.55
C GLU A 81 -0.02 14.48 -9.34
N LYS A 82 0.90 13.64 -8.83
CA LYS A 82 1.71 13.90 -7.61
C LYS A 82 0.88 14.23 -6.37
N ILE A 83 -0.35 13.71 -6.32
CA ILE A 83 -1.30 13.93 -5.25
C ILE A 83 -1.94 12.59 -4.89
N VAL A 84 -1.99 12.27 -3.60
CA VAL A 84 -2.75 11.12 -3.10
C VAL A 84 -4.18 11.58 -2.75
N PRO A 85 -5.22 11.10 -3.45
CA PRO A 85 -6.59 11.54 -3.21
C PRO A 85 -7.12 10.98 -1.88
N ASN A 86 -7.77 11.84 -1.09
CA ASN A 86 -8.39 11.47 0.19
C ASN A 86 -9.43 10.34 0.06
N GLN A 87 -10.01 10.15 -1.12
CA GLN A 87 -10.98 9.10 -1.43
C GLN A 87 -10.35 7.70 -1.32
N LEU A 88 -9.07 7.54 -1.70
CA LEU A 88 -8.35 6.28 -1.52
C LEU A 88 -8.07 5.98 -0.04
N ILE A 89 -7.74 7.00 0.73
CA ILE A 89 -7.53 6.89 2.18
C ILE A 89 -8.83 6.44 2.85
N LEU A 90 -9.96 7.06 2.48
CA LEU A 90 -11.28 6.69 3.00
C LEU A 90 -11.67 5.26 2.62
N LEU A 91 -11.39 4.84 1.37
CA LEU A 91 -11.65 3.47 0.91
C LEU A 91 -10.79 2.45 1.66
N GLY A 92 -9.54 2.79 1.98
CA GLY A 92 -8.68 1.97 2.83
C GLY A 92 -9.21 1.85 4.25
N LEU A 93 -9.64 2.94 4.87
CA LEU A 93 -10.25 2.92 6.21
C LEU A 93 -11.55 2.10 6.23
N ALA A 94 -12.43 2.28 5.24
CA ALA A 94 -13.66 1.50 5.10
C ALA A 94 -13.37 0.00 4.96
N GLY A 95 -12.36 -0.36 4.14
CA GLY A 95 -11.89 -1.74 4.01
C GLY A 95 -11.41 -2.34 5.33
N ARG A 96 -10.65 -1.58 6.15
CA ARG A 96 -10.23 -2.08 7.47
C ARG A 96 -11.42 -2.29 8.38
N CYS A 97 -12.38 -1.36 8.43
CA CYS A 97 -13.57 -1.52 9.27
C CYS A 97 -14.30 -2.84 8.96
N LEU A 98 -14.43 -3.19 7.67
CA LEU A 98 -15.01 -4.48 7.26
C LEU A 98 -14.19 -5.68 7.76
N ILE A 99 -12.86 -5.62 7.66
CA ILE A 99 -11.98 -6.68 8.17
C ILE A 99 -12.08 -6.79 9.69
N TYR A 100 -12.18 -5.68 10.43
CA TYR A 100 -12.38 -5.71 11.88
C TYR A 100 -13.68 -6.40 12.27
N ILE A 101 -14.77 -6.18 11.52
CA ILE A 101 -16.04 -6.88 11.77
C ILE A 101 -15.84 -8.40 11.56
N ALA A 102 -15.14 -8.81 10.51
CA ALA A 102 -14.83 -10.23 10.28
C ALA A 102 -13.92 -10.82 11.38
N GLU A 103 -12.93 -10.08 11.87
CA GLU A 103 -12.04 -10.48 12.96
C GLU A 103 -12.80 -10.60 14.28
N LEU A 104 -13.71 -9.66 14.57
CA LEU A 104 -14.55 -9.69 15.77
C LEU A 104 -15.48 -10.91 15.80
N LEU A 105 -16.02 -11.31 14.65
CA LEU A 105 -16.87 -12.51 14.54
C LEU A 105 -16.07 -13.82 14.65
N SER A 106 -14.79 -13.80 14.25
CA SER A 106 -13.94 -15.00 14.25
C SER A 106 -13.28 -15.25 15.59
N ASP A 107 -12.75 -14.21 16.24
CA ASP A 107 -12.14 -14.28 17.57
C ASP A 107 -12.48 -13.02 18.39
N PRO A 108 -13.60 -13.05 19.13
CA PRO A 108 -14.00 -11.94 19.99
C PRO A 108 -13.03 -11.70 21.16
N SER A 109 -12.31 -12.74 21.60
CA SER A 109 -11.51 -12.71 22.83
C SER A 109 -10.21 -11.92 22.66
N GLY A 110 -9.58 -12.01 21.49
CA GLY A 110 -8.36 -11.26 21.14
C GLY A 110 -8.60 -9.89 20.51
N PHE A 111 -9.84 -9.55 20.14
CA PHE A 111 -10.16 -8.37 19.34
C PHE A 111 -9.69 -7.04 19.97
N GLY A 112 -9.94 -6.84 21.26
CA GLY A 112 -9.57 -5.60 21.94
C GLY A 112 -8.06 -5.33 21.91
N MET A 113 -7.25 -6.37 22.11
CA MET A 113 -5.79 -6.25 22.09
C MET A 113 -5.27 -6.05 20.66
N LEU A 114 -5.91 -6.68 19.66
CA LEU A 114 -5.60 -6.50 18.25
C LEU A 114 -5.83 -5.04 17.82
N VAL A 115 -7.01 -4.48 18.11
CA VAL A 115 -7.36 -3.09 17.79
C VAL A 115 -6.41 -2.11 18.49
N LEU A 116 -6.12 -2.33 19.77
CA LEU A 116 -5.21 -1.47 20.52
C LEU A 116 -3.81 -1.47 19.92
N ARG A 117 -3.29 -2.65 19.54
CA ARG A 117 -1.98 -2.78 18.89
C ARG A 117 -1.93 -2.05 17.55
N ASP A 118 -2.98 -2.20 16.73
CA ASP A 118 -3.04 -1.59 15.41
C ASP A 118 -3.18 -0.06 15.51
N LEU A 119 -3.99 0.45 16.44
CA LEU A 119 -4.10 1.89 16.71
C LEU A 119 -2.81 2.46 17.28
N ALA A 120 -2.17 1.78 18.24
CA ALA A 120 -0.90 2.21 18.81
C ALA A 120 0.20 2.24 17.73
N GLY A 121 0.30 1.18 16.92
CA GLY A 121 1.24 1.11 15.80
C GLY A 121 1.00 2.22 14.78
N THR A 122 -0.26 2.50 14.44
CA THR A 122 -0.62 3.59 13.53
C THR A 122 -0.27 4.96 14.12
N GLY A 123 -0.57 5.18 15.40
CA GLY A 123 -0.27 6.42 16.11
C GLY A 123 1.23 6.71 16.16
N ILE A 124 2.04 5.70 16.46
CA ILE A 124 3.51 5.81 16.46
C ILE A 124 4.02 6.12 15.04
N THR A 125 3.51 5.41 14.03
CA THR A 125 3.92 5.60 12.62
C THR A 125 3.59 7.02 12.15
N LEU A 126 2.36 7.49 12.39
CA LEU A 126 1.94 8.85 12.04
C LEU A 126 2.74 9.91 12.79
N ALA A 127 2.97 9.72 14.09
CA ALA A 127 3.77 10.65 14.89
C ALA A 127 5.20 10.75 14.33
N ALA A 128 5.85 9.61 14.05
CA ALA A 128 7.19 9.57 13.48
C ALA A 128 7.26 10.26 12.11
N LEU A 129 6.32 9.97 11.21
CA LEU A 129 6.27 10.57 9.88
C LEU A 129 5.97 12.08 9.91
N LEU A 130 5.06 12.53 10.78
CA LEU A 130 4.79 13.95 10.96
C LEU A 130 6.01 14.70 11.51
N LEU A 131 6.75 14.09 12.43
CA LEU A 131 7.99 14.65 12.97
C LEU A 131 9.03 14.82 11.86
N ILE A 132 9.18 13.84 10.97
CA ILE A 132 10.03 13.92 9.78
C ILE A 132 9.59 15.06 8.85
N VAL A 133 8.28 15.18 8.57
CA VAL A 133 7.74 16.25 7.69
C VAL A 133 8.02 17.62 8.28
N PHE A 134 7.87 17.79 9.60
CA PHE A 134 8.07 19.06 10.29
C PHE A 134 9.56 19.47 10.29
N ILE A 135 10.46 18.53 10.59
CA ILE A 135 11.91 18.79 10.56
C ILE A 135 12.40 19.04 9.13
N SER A 136 11.96 18.22 8.17
CA SER A 136 12.50 18.21 6.81
C SER A 136 11.88 19.27 5.89
N ARG A 137 11.03 20.17 6.41
CA ARG A 137 10.40 21.29 5.68
C ARG A 137 9.88 20.90 4.28
N SER A 138 8.99 19.92 4.22
CA SER A 138 8.31 19.44 2.99
C SER A 138 9.05 18.43 2.11
N ALA A 139 9.94 17.59 2.65
CA ALA A 139 10.52 16.49 1.87
C ALA A 139 9.52 15.40 1.46
N MET A 140 8.39 15.28 2.17
CA MET A 140 7.39 14.25 1.95
C MET A 140 5.99 14.86 1.92
N GLY A 141 5.15 14.40 0.99
CA GLY A 141 3.80 14.89 0.83
C GLY A 141 2.92 14.46 2.00
N PHE A 142 2.04 15.36 2.48
CA PHE A 142 1.03 15.00 3.49
C PHE A 142 0.10 13.86 3.03
N GLY A 143 -0.04 13.65 1.71
CA GLY A 143 -0.75 12.51 1.14
C GLY A 143 -0.10 11.17 1.48
N ASP A 144 1.23 11.08 1.35
CA ASP A 144 2.01 9.85 1.61
C ASP A 144 1.97 9.49 3.09
N VAL A 145 2.01 10.49 3.98
CA VAL A 145 1.91 10.27 5.44
C VAL A 145 0.56 9.64 5.79
N LYS A 146 -0.53 10.14 5.22
CA LYS A 146 -1.86 9.56 5.44
C LYS A 146 -1.99 8.17 4.85
N LEU A 147 -1.42 7.93 3.66
CA LEU A 147 -1.38 6.61 3.03
C LEU A 147 -0.67 5.61 3.95
N LEU A 148 0.52 5.94 4.44
CA LEU A 148 1.29 5.10 5.38
C LEU A 148 0.59 4.91 6.72
N GLY A 149 -0.17 5.90 7.18
CA GLY A 149 -1.05 5.76 8.34
C GLY A 149 -2.10 4.66 8.11
N VAL A 150 -2.74 4.64 6.93
CA VAL A 150 -3.67 3.55 6.60
C VAL A 150 -2.94 2.23 6.49
N VAL A 151 -1.81 2.16 5.77
CA VAL A 151 -1.02 0.93 5.61
C VAL A 151 -0.57 0.34 6.96
N SER A 152 -0.15 1.18 7.91
CA SER A 152 0.24 0.73 9.26
C SER A 152 -0.91 0.15 10.07
N LEU A 153 -2.13 0.58 9.79
CA LEU A 153 -3.32 0.04 10.42
C LEU A 153 -3.67 -1.37 9.91
N PHE A 154 -3.21 -1.74 8.71
CA PHE A 154 -3.38 -3.10 8.16
C PHE A 154 -2.22 -4.03 8.51
N CYS A 155 -0.98 -3.56 8.34
CA CYS A 155 0.21 -4.40 8.45
C CYS A 155 0.89 -4.33 9.83
N GLY A 156 0.53 -3.35 10.67
CA GLY A 156 1.19 -3.08 11.93
C GLY A 156 2.50 -2.30 11.77
N LEU A 157 3.13 -1.99 12.91
CA LEU A 157 4.31 -1.13 12.98
C LEU A 157 5.53 -1.75 12.25
N SER A 158 5.89 -2.99 12.56
CA SER A 158 7.13 -3.62 12.08
C SER A 158 7.17 -3.75 10.56
N TRP A 159 6.07 -4.24 9.97
CA TRP A 159 5.96 -4.35 8.51
C TRP A 159 5.98 -2.99 7.82
N THR A 160 5.32 -1.99 8.40
CA THR A 160 5.28 -0.65 7.79
C THR A 160 6.63 0.02 7.81
N TYR A 161 7.41 -0.17 8.88
CA TYR A 161 8.77 0.34 8.95
C TYR A 161 9.67 -0.31 7.89
N SER A 162 9.62 -1.64 7.73
CA SER A 162 10.34 -2.34 6.67
C SER A 162 9.93 -1.85 5.28
N CYS A 163 8.62 -1.73 5.03
CA CYS A 163 8.07 -1.21 3.78
C CYS A 163 8.59 0.22 3.49
N PHE A 164 8.58 1.09 4.49
CA PHE A 164 9.07 2.46 4.37
C PHE A 164 10.57 2.51 4.09
N LEU A 165 11.37 1.70 4.79
CA LEU A 165 12.82 1.61 4.61
C LEU A 165 13.18 1.14 3.19
N TYR A 166 12.60 0.03 2.73
CA TYR A 166 12.86 -0.49 1.38
C TYR A 166 12.35 0.47 0.30
N GLY A 167 11.22 1.15 0.53
CA GLY A 167 10.71 2.19 -0.36
C GLY A 167 11.66 3.38 -0.45
N LEU A 168 12.24 3.81 0.68
CA LEU A 168 13.22 4.89 0.72
C LEU A 168 14.50 4.50 -0.02
N ILE A 169 14.98 3.26 0.12
CA ILE A 169 16.14 2.75 -0.63
C ILE A 169 15.84 2.75 -2.13
N ALA A 170 14.67 2.26 -2.54
CA ALA A 170 14.25 2.26 -3.94
C ALA A 170 14.17 3.68 -4.53
N ALA A 171 13.57 4.62 -3.78
CA ALA A 171 13.50 6.03 -4.16
C ALA A 171 14.89 6.67 -4.26
N ALA A 172 15.78 6.39 -3.31
CA ALA A 172 17.16 6.89 -3.32
C ALA A 172 17.92 6.40 -4.55
N LEU A 173 17.87 5.09 -4.85
CA LEU A 173 18.53 4.51 -6.04
C LEU A 173 17.99 5.13 -7.34
N ALA A 174 16.68 5.29 -7.44
CA ALA A 174 16.06 5.91 -8.61
C ALA A 174 16.44 7.39 -8.75
N SER A 175 16.53 8.14 -7.66
CA SER A 175 16.96 9.54 -7.66
C SER A 175 18.41 9.69 -8.15
N VAL A 176 19.32 8.83 -7.69
CA VAL A 176 20.72 8.81 -8.14
C VAL A 176 20.81 8.48 -9.62
N TYR A 177 20.06 7.49 -10.10
CA TYR A 177 20.00 7.13 -11.51
C TYR A 177 19.48 8.29 -12.39
N LEU A 178 18.39 8.94 -11.99
CA LEU A 178 17.83 10.09 -12.72
C LEU A 178 18.78 11.28 -12.78
N LEU A 179 19.54 11.52 -11.70
CA LEU A 179 20.57 12.56 -11.65
C LEU A 179 21.75 12.22 -12.59
N ALA A 180 22.19 10.96 -12.60
CA ALA A 180 23.28 10.48 -13.45
C ALA A 180 22.94 10.58 -14.95
N VAL A 181 21.69 10.29 -15.32
CA VAL A 181 21.21 10.39 -16.72
C VAL A 181 20.90 11.84 -17.14
N LYS A 182 21.06 12.84 -16.24
CA LYS A 182 20.75 14.27 -16.45
C LYS A 182 19.32 14.55 -16.95
N LYS A 183 18.40 13.58 -16.83
CA LYS A 183 17.00 13.72 -17.25
C LYS A 183 16.12 14.46 -16.23
N ALA A 184 16.66 14.77 -15.04
CA ALA A 184 15.97 15.52 -14.00
C ALA A 184 16.85 16.65 -13.45
N GLY A 185 16.29 17.86 -13.37
CA GLY A 185 16.93 18.99 -12.69
C GLY A 185 16.83 18.88 -11.17
N ARG A 186 17.66 19.62 -10.43
CA ARG A 186 17.73 19.63 -8.94
C ARG A 186 16.40 19.88 -8.20
N LYS A 187 15.37 20.41 -8.87
CA LYS A 187 14.04 20.69 -8.30
C LYS A 187 12.95 19.71 -8.73
N TYR A 188 13.30 18.62 -9.42
CA TYR A 188 12.32 17.64 -9.88
C TYR A 188 11.78 16.84 -8.69
N GLN A 189 10.52 17.07 -8.34
CA GLN A 189 9.83 16.27 -7.33
C GLN A 189 9.49 14.89 -7.91
N ILE A 190 10.07 13.87 -7.30
CA ILE A 190 9.84 12.46 -7.62
C ILE A 190 8.59 12.00 -6.87
N ALA A 191 7.67 11.32 -7.57
CA ALA A 191 6.50 10.66 -6.97
C ALA A 191 6.98 9.53 -6.03
N PHE A 192 6.62 9.58 -4.74
CA PHE A 192 7.14 8.67 -3.72
C PHE A 192 6.33 7.37 -3.60
N ALA A 193 5.00 7.45 -3.78
CA ALA A 193 4.11 6.30 -3.65
C ALA A 193 4.47 5.09 -4.54
N PRO A 194 4.94 5.21 -5.80
CA PRO A 194 5.36 4.05 -6.59
C PRO A 194 6.63 3.37 -6.06
N TYR A 195 7.55 4.10 -5.42
CA TYR A 195 8.71 3.47 -4.77
C TYR A 195 8.32 2.81 -3.46
N LEU A 196 7.35 3.40 -2.75
CA LEU A 196 6.78 2.80 -1.56
C LEU A 196 6.06 1.48 -1.87
N LEU A 197 5.35 1.39 -3.00
CA LEU A 197 4.81 0.13 -3.53
C LEU A 197 5.93 -0.91 -3.74
N ALA A 198 7.05 -0.52 -4.34
CA ALA A 198 8.17 -1.45 -4.53
C ALA A 198 8.71 -1.95 -3.18
N GLY A 199 8.84 -1.07 -2.18
CA GLY A 199 9.20 -1.44 -0.81
C GLY A 199 8.21 -2.41 -0.17
N TYR A 200 6.91 -2.21 -0.41
CA TYR A 200 5.85 -3.10 0.06
C TYR A 200 5.98 -4.50 -0.54
N LEU A 201 6.19 -4.61 -1.86
CA LEU A 201 6.39 -5.88 -2.54
C LEU A 201 7.63 -6.61 -2.04
N ILE A 202 8.74 -5.90 -1.85
CA ILE A 202 9.97 -6.48 -1.30
C ILE A 202 9.72 -7.02 0.12
N THR A 203 9.03 -6.25 0.95
CA THR A 203 8.68 -6.67 2.33
C THR A 203 7.75 -7.87 2.33
N ALA A 204 6.81 -7.95 1.39
CA ALA A 204 5.89 -9.07 1.29
C ALA A 204 6.56 -10.37 0.82
N VAL A 205 7.66 -10.27 0.06
CA VAL A 205 8.41 -11.43 -0.44
C VAL A 205 9.43 -11.96 0.58
N LEU A 206 10.02 -11.08 1.39
CA LEU A 206 10.93 -11.44 2.49
C LEU A 206 10.18 -12.15 3.62
#